data_AF-A0A1B0ZU83-F1
#
_entry.id   AF-A0A1B0ZU83-F1
#
_cell.length_a   1.000
_cell.length_b   1.000
_cell.length_c   1.000
_cell.angle_alpha   90.00
_cell.angle_beta   90.00
_cell.angle_gamma   90.00
#
_symmetry.space_group_name_H-M   'P 1'
#
loop_
_entity.id
_entity.type
_entity.pdbx_description
1 polymer ?
#
loop_
_entity_poly.entity_id
_entity_poly.type
_entity_poly.pdbx_seq_one_letter_code
_entity_poly.pdbx_strand_id
1 'polypeptide(L)'
;MSDKTRKPGASAIHDSIDTSAEAVEAAILPQVHEVHCDPRPGQSSPTLPKAMQKPAEEKSPARWAYERMILYIKNFEEQLDSAHEVAMGFAGGDAGVMRIEGMGYFDPDIVTFYGSDNSGARTQLVQHVTQLNVMLRALPKAQPETPAMRIGFRLAKDLEPDPAPDADPDIVAEAEPDT
;
A
#
# COMPACT_ATOMS: atom_id res chain seq x y z
N MET A 1 -11.34 -49.90 -38.38
CA MET A 1 -10.60 -48.78 -38.98
C MET A 1 -10.46 -47.71 -37.90
N SER A 2 -9.31 -47.70 -37.25
CA SER A 2 -8.89 -46.68 -36.28
C SER A 2 -8.07 -45.63 -37.03
N ASP A 3 -8.41 -44.35 -36.88
CA ASP A 3 -7.47 -43.20 -36.81
C ASP A 3 -8.33 -41.93 -36.59
N LYS A 4 -8.47 -41.36 -35.39
CA LYS A 4 -7.53 -40.51 -34.64
C LYS A 4 -7.04 -39.29 -35.43
N THR A 5 -7.71 -38.15 -35.26
CA THR A 5 -6.96 -36.90 -35.01
C THR A 5 -7.76 -35.89 -34.22
N ARG A 6 -7.23 -35.60 -33.03
CA ARG A 6 -7.57 -34.54 -32.10
C ARG A 6 -6.73 -33.30 -32.49
N LYS A 7 -7.29 -32.09 -32.32
CA LYS A 7 -6.72 -30.74 -32.58
C LYS A 7 -5.28 -30.54 -32.04
N PRO A 8 -4.53 -29.57 -32.58
CA PRO A 8 -4.29 -28.33 -31.82
C PRO A 8 -4.40 -27.08 -32.71
N GLY A 9 -4.95 -25.94 -32.26
CA GLY A 9 -4.29 -25.06 -31.30
C GLY A 9 -3.75 -23.84 -32.06
N ALA A 10 -4.63 -22.91 -32.45
CA ALA A 10 -4.18 -21.57 -32.84
C ALA A 10 -4.09 -20.76 -31.54
N SER A 11 -2.88 -20.70 -31.01
CA SER A 11 -2.49 -19.81 -29.91
C SER A 11 -2.96 -18.40 -30.26
N ALA A 12 -3.81 -17.81 -29.43
CA ALA A 12 -4.03 -16.38 -29.44
C ALA A 12 -2.69 -15.75 -29.06
N ILE A 13 -1.98 -15.22 -30.05
CA ILE A 13 -0.82 -14.38 -29.83
C ILE A 13 -1.38 -13.06 -29.32
N HIS A 14 -1.50 -12.92 -28.00
CA HIS A 14 -1.58 -11.59 -27.40
C HIS A 14 -0.18 -10.98 -27.54
N ASP A 15 0.06 -10.40 -28.70
CA ASP A 15 1.22 -9.55 -28.94
C ASP A 15 0.99 -8.30 -28.08
N SER A 16 1.58 -8.26 -26.88
CA SER A 16 1.59 -7.06 -26.05
C SER A 16 2.47 -6.05 -26.76
N ILE A 17 1.86 -5.21 -27.60
CA ILE A 17 2.52 -4.04 -28.14
C ILE A 17 2.57 -3.03 -26.99
N ASP A 18 3.59 -3.15 -26.15
CA ASP A 18 3.94 -2.09 -25.21
C ASP A 18 4.42 -0.91 -26.07
N THR A 19 3.62 0.15 -26.16
CA THR A 19 3.98 1.30 -26.98
C THR A 19 5.04 2.12 -26.25
N SER A 20 5.79 2.93 -26.99
CA SER A 20 6.82 3.80 -26.40
C SER A 20 6.26 4.78 -25.36
N ALA A 21 4.93 4.99 -25.33
CA ALA A 21 4.28 5.82 -24.31
C ALA A 21 4.21 5.10 -22.96
N GLU A 22 3.80 3.83 -22.88
CA GLU A 22 3.73 3.08 -21.62
C GLU A 22 5.13 2.89 -20.99
N ALA A 23 6.16 2.68 -21.82
CA ALA A 23 7.55 2.60 -21.35
C ALA A 23 8.06 3.93 -20.76
N VAL A 24 7.67 5.06 -21.35
CA VAL A 24 8.04 6.39 -20.83
C VAL A 24 7.27 6.72 -19.54
N GLU A 25 6.00 6.32 -19.43
CA GLU A 25 5.21 6.50 -18.21
C GLU A 25 5.73 5.64 -17.05
N ALA A 26 6.16 4.40 -17.31
CA ALA A 26 6.73 3.51 -16.30
C ALA A 26 8.07 4.05 -15.72
N ALA A 27 8.81 4.83 -16.52
CA ALA A 27 10.05 5.48 -16.12
C ALA A 27 9.85 6.75 -15.27
N ILE A 28 8.60 7.24 -15.11
CA ILE A 28 8.32 8.43 -14.29
C ILE A 28 8.52 8.09 -12.81
N LEU A 29 9.35 8.88 -12.13
CA LEU A 29 9.54 8.76 -10.70
C LEU A 29 8.22 9.08 -9.98
N PRO A 30 7.77 8.23 -9.05
CA PRO A 30 6.61 8.49 -8.23
C PRO A 30 6.74 9.83 -7.51
N GLN A 31 5.75 10.70 -7.66
CA GLN A 31 5.71 12.01 -7.00
C GLN A 31 4.41 12.12 -6.20
N VAL A 32 4.52 12.58 -4.95
CA VAL A 32 3.37 13.09 -4.20
C VAL A 32 3.36 14.61 -4.34
N HIS A 33 2.21 15.17 -4.73
CA HIS A 33 1.99 16.60 -4.81
C HIS A 33 0.69 16.95 -4.07
N GLU A 34 0.80 17.74 -3.01
CA GLU A 34 -0.32 18.17 -2.19
C GLU A 34 -0.23 19.69 -1.96
N VAL A 35 -1.36 20.39 -2.03
CA VAL A 35 -1.44 21.83 -1.78
C VAL A 35 -2.49 22.08 -0.70
N HIS A 36 -2.11 22.77 0.36
CA HIS A 36 -3.00 23.15 1.46
C HIS A 36 -3.12 24.68 1.53
N CYS A 37 -4.35 25.20 1.50
CA CYS A 37 -4.62 26.64 1.54
C CYS A 37 -4.38 27.26 2.93
N ASP A 38 -4.43 26.45 3.99
CA ASP A 38 -4.15 26.84 5.37
C ASP A 38 -3.39 25.71 6.08
N PRO A 39 -2.06 25.65 5.93
CA PRO A 39 -1.27 24.55 6.44
C PRO A 39 -1.25 24.58 7.98
N ARG A 40 -1.74 23.51 8.60
CA ARG A 40 -1.67 23.35 10.06
C ARG A 40 -0.23 23.07 10.51
N PRO A 41 0.19 23.49 11.71
CA PRO A 41 1.48 23.09 12.27
C PRO A 41 1.61 21.56 12.29
N GLY A 42 2.62 21.01 11.62
CA GLY A 42 2.83 19.56 11.49
C GLY A 42 2.19 18.91 10.25
N GLN A 43 1.43 19.66 9.42
CA GLN A 43 1.08 19.19 8.07
C GLN A 43 2.30 19.33 7.16
N SER A 44 2.99 18.23 6.92
CA SER A 44 4.04 18.13 5.91
C SER A 44 3.60 17.16 4.82
N SER A 45 3.92 17.46 3.56
CA SER A 45 3.72 16.49 2.48
C SER A 45 4.43 15.17 2.85
N PRO A 46 3.77 14.02 2.66
CA PRO A 46 4.36 12.75 3.06
C PRO A 46 5.66 12.53 2.28
N THR A 47 6.75 12.31 3.00
CA THR A 47 8.02 11.92 2.38
C THR A 47 7.84 10.52 1.81
N LEU A 48 8.10 10.33 0.52
CA LEU A 48 8.00 8.99 -0.09
C LEU A 48 9.01 8.05 0.58
N PRO A 49 8.58 6.89 1.12
CA PRO A 49 9.49 5.87 1.60
C PRO A 49 10.45 5.40 0.50
N LYS A 50 11.65 4.95 0.88
CA LYS A 50 12.67 4.47 -0.07
C LYS A 50 12.13 3.38 -1.02
N ALA A 51 11.27 2.49 -0.53
CA ALA A 51 10.64 1.43 -1.33
C ALA A 51 9.74 1.96 -2.48
N MET A 52 9.37 3.23 -2.43
CA MET A 52 8.50 3.90 -3.41
C MET A 52 9.24 4.94 -4.26
N GLN A 53 10.56 5.12 -4.09
CA GLN A 53 11.35 6.13 -4.82
C GLN A 53 11.89 5.63 -6.17
N LYS A 54 11.70 4.35 -6.51
CA LYS A 54 12.16 3.77 -7.78
C LYS A 54 11.06 3.80 -8.85
N PRO A 55 11.42 3.86 -10.15
CA PRO A 55 10.47 3.79 -11.26
C PRO A 55 9.55 2.57 -11.18
N ALA A 56 8.37 2.71 -11.80
CA ALA A 56 7.21 1.87 -11.58
C ALA A 56 7.20 0.53 -12.33
N GLU A 57 8.24 0.26 -13.13
CA GLU A 57 8.30 -0.81 -14.15
C GLU A 57 7.95 -2.22 -13.64
N GLU A 58 7.90 -2.48 -12.33
CA GLU A 58 7.61 -3.80 -11.75
C GLU A 58 6.37 -3.86 -10.83
N LYS A 59 5.64 -2.76 -10.59
CA LYS A 59 4.51 -2.77 -9.62
C LYS A 59 3.17 -2.84 -10.32
N SER A 60 2.33 -3.78 -9.88
CA SER A 60 0.95 -3.84 -10.29
C SER A 60 0.15 -2.60 -9.84
N PRO A 61 -0.97 -2.29 -10.52
CA PRO A 61 -1.92 -1.28 -10.05
C PRO A 61 -2.37 -1.48 -8.60
N ALA A 62 -2.63 -2.72 -8.19
CA ALA A 62 -3.04 -3.05 -6.82
C ALA A 62 -1.95 -2.73 -5.80
N ARG A 63 -0.71 -3.13 -6.07
CA ARG A 63 0.44 -2.82 -5.20
C ARG A 63 0.64 -1.32 -5.07
N TRP A 64 0.54 -0.59 -6.19
CA TRP A 64 0.59 0.87 -6.17
C TRP A 64 -0.49 1.47 -5.28
N ALA A 65 -1.73 1.00 -5.39
CA ALA A 65 -2.84 1.50 -4.59
C ALA A 65 -2.65 1.19 -3.10
N TYR A 66 -2.19 -0.02 -2.77
CA TYR A 66 -1.89 -0.44 -1.40
C TYR A 66 -0.85 0.47 -0.73
N GLU A 67 0.33 0.65 -1.35
CA GLU A 67 1.42 1.44 -0.77
C GLU A 67 1.01 2.91 -0.59
N ARG A 68 0.32 3.50 -1.58
CA ARG A 68 -0.17 4.89 -1.49
C ARG A 68 -1.24 5.04 -0.40
N MET A 69 -2.14 4.07 -0.24
CA MET A 69 -3.17 4.12 0.79
C MET A 69 -2.57 4.10 2.20
N ILE A 70 -1.50 3.32 2.41
CA ILE A 70 -0.76 3.32 3.67
C ILE A 70 -0.23 4.71 4.01
N LEU A 71 0.34 5.42 3.01
CA LEU A 71 0.83 6.79 3.21
C LEU A 71 -0.30 7.76 3.58
N TYR A 72 -1.45 7.67 2.90
CA TYR A 72 -2.61 8.51 3.22
C TYR A 72 -3.14 8.23 4.64
N ILE A 73 -3.26 6.96 5.04
CA ILE A 73 -3.70 6.59 6.38
C ILE A 73 -2.72 7.10 7.43
N LYS A 74 -1.42 6.91 7.24
CA LYS A 74 -0.39 7.40 8.16
C LYS A 74 -0.42 8.92 8.30
N ASN A 75 -0.43 9.65 7.18
CA ASN A 75 -0.49 11.12 7.20
C ASN A 75 -1.78 11.64 7.85
N PHE A 76 -2.91 10.95 7.63
CA PHE A 76 -4.16 11.28 8.31
C PHE A 76 -4.04 11.09 9.83
N GLU A 77 -3.46 9.97 10.27
CA GLU A 77 -3.27 9.65 11.69
C GLU A 77 -2.25 10.55 12.40
N GLU A 78 -1.23 11.06 11.71
CA GLU A 78 -0.28 12.06 12.24
C GLU A 78 -0.97 13.34 12.73
N GLN A 79 -2.15 13.63 12.18
CA GLN A 79 -2.93 14.83 12.48
C GLN A 79 -4.04 14.56 13.51
N LEU A 80 -4.15 13.34 14.05
CA LEU A 80 -5.17 12.97 15.03
C LEU A 80 -4.67 13.11 16.47
N ASP A 81 -5.56 13.60 17.32
CA ASP A 81 -5.39 13.55 18.77
C ASP A 81 -5.45 12.12 19.32
N SER A 82 -5.05 11.95 20.58
CA SER A 82 -5.03 10.65 21.25
C SER A 82 -6.41 10.06 21.59
N ALA A 83 -7.51 10.75 21.28
CA ALA A 83 -8.88 10.32 21.55
C ALA A 83 -9.57 9.71 20.31
N HIS A 84 -9.02 9.93 19.12
CA HIS A 84 -9.57 9.47 17.86
C HIS A 84 -8.70 8.41 17.17
N GLU A 85 -9.34 7.56 16.38
CA GLU A 85 -8.75 6.52 15.53
C GLU A 85 -9.27 6.69 14.10
N VAL A 86 -8.51 6.17 13.13
CA VAL A 86 -8.92 6.21 11.72
C VAL A 86 -9.99 5.16 11.43
N ALA A 87 -10.95 5.54 10.61
CA ALA A 87 -11.92 4.66 10.00
C ALA A 87 -12.07 4.98 8.51
N MET A 88 -12.49 4.00 7.73
CA MET A 88 -12.75 4.13 6.30
C MET A 88 -14.25 4.21 6.05
N GLY A 89 -14.69 5.24 5.34
CA GLY A 89 -15.95 5.25 4.64
C GLY A 89 -15.73 4.89 3.17
N PHE A 90 -16.57 4.02 2.63
CA PHE A 90 -16.56 3.69 1.20
C PHE A 90 -17.52 4.64 0.48
N ALA A 91 -16.97 5.54 -0.32
CA ALA A 91 -17.80 6.55 -0.98
C ALA A 91 -18.54 5.92 -2.17
N GLY A 92 -19.87 5.96 -2.11
CA GLY A 92 -20.76 5.43 -3.16
C GLY A 92 -21.32 4.02 -2.93
N GLY A 93 -21.15 3.43 -1.74
CA GLY A 93 -21.76 2.14 -1.38
C GLY A 93 -22.43 2.13 -0.01
N ASP A 94 -23.39 1.22 0.18
CA ASP A 94 -24.12 1.02 1.44
C ASP A 94 -23.27 0.34 2.54
N ALA A 95 -22.01 0.01 2.26
CA ALA A 95 -21.11 -0.68 3.17
C ALA A 95 -20.76 0.13 4.45
N GLY A 96 -21.12 1.42 4.49
CA GLY A 96 -21.00 2.25 5.68
C GLY A 96 -19.56 2.62 6.04
N VAL A 97 -19.30 2.69 7.35
CA VAL A 97 -17.99 3.04 7.92
C VAL A 97 -17.41 1.80 8.60
N MET A 98 -16.14 1.54 8.35
CA MET A 98 -15.38 0.43 8.93
C MET A 98 -14.14 0.96 9.64
N ARG A 99 -13.90 0.53 10.88
CA ARG A 99 -12.61 0.76 11.55
C ARG A 99 -11.56 -0.12 10.90
N ILE A 100 -10.50 0.50 10.38
CA ILE A 100 -9.46 -0.23 9.65
C ILE A 100 -8.55 -0.94 10.66
N GLU A 101 -8.38 -2.23 10.49
CA GLU A 101 -7.48 -3.07 11.29
C GLU A 101 -6.34 -3.64 10.45
N GLY A 102 -6.47 -3.64 9.13
CA GLY A 102 -5.43 -4.08 8.21
C GLY A 102 -5.78 -3.85 6.75
N MET A 103 -4.80 -4.07 5.89
CA MET A 103 -4.91 -3.95 4.44
C MET A 103 -4.10 -5.04 3.75
N GLY A 104 -4.47 -5.36 2.52
CA GLY A 104 -3.68 -6.21 1.63
C GLY A 104 -3.98 -5.91 0.17
N TYR A 105 -3.23 -6.54 -0.72
CA TYR A 105 -3.46 -6.50 -2.16
C TYR A 105 -3.25 -7.88 -2.78
N PHE A 106 -3.84 -8.09 -3.95
CA PHE A 106 -3.59 -9.25 -4.78
C PHE A 106 -3.44 -8.80 -6.24
N ASP A 107 -2.28 -9.14 -6.82
CA ASP A 107 -1.92 -8.69 -8.16
C ASP A 107 -2.85 -9.29 -9.23
N PRO A 108 -3.21 -8.52 -10.26
CA PRO A 108 -2.73 -7.17 -10.54
C PRO A 108 -3.61 -6.04 -9.97
N ASP A 109 -4.82 -6.34 -9.49
CA ASP A 109 -5.89 -5.33 -9.44
C ASP A 109 -6.78 -5.32 -8.18
N ILE A 110 -6.58 -6.22 -7.21
CA ILE A 110 -7.41 -6.28 -6.01
C ILE A 110 -6.72 -5.62 -4.81
N VAL A 111 -7.46 -4.77 -4.10
CA VAL A 111 -7.11 -4.26 -2.77
C VAL A 111 -8.14 -4.76 -1.76
N THR A 112 -7.67 -5.18 -0.59
CA THR A 112 -8.51 -5.67 0.50
C THR A 112 -8.32 -4.82 1.76
N PHE A 113 -9.43 -4.49 2.41
CA PHE A 113 -9.46 -3.83 3.70
C PHE A 113 -10.08 -4.76 4.74
N TYR A 114 -9.42 -4.87 5.89
CA TYR A 114 -9.87 -5.66 7.03
C TYR A 114 -10.24 -4.73 8.18
N GLY A 115 -11.29 -5.07 8.92
CA GLY A 115 -11.74 -4.23 10.00
C GLY A 115 -12.97 -4.73 10.72
N SER A 116 -13.58 -3.80 11.44
CA SER A 116 -14.85 -3.98 12.12
C SER A 116 -15.85 -2.89 11.74
N ASP A 117 -17.12 -3.25 11.61
CA ASP A 117 -18.20 -2.29 11.36
C ASP A 117 -18.62 -1.55 12.65
N ASN A 118 -19.65 -0.71 12.56
CA ASN A 118 -20.17 0.04 13.70
C ASN A 118 -20.74 -0.85 14.83
N SER A 119 -21.09 -2.10 14.56
CA SER A 119 -21.54 -3.08 15.56
C SER A 119 -20.37 -3.86 16.19
N GLY A 120 -19.15 -3.67 15.68
CA GLY A 120 -17.97 -4.46 16.05
C GLY A 120 -17.89 -5.81 15.32
N ALA A 121 -18.77 -6.07 14.35
CA ALA A 121 -18.70 -7.29 13.56
C ALA A 121 -17.49 -7.24 12.62
N ARG A 122 -16.79 -8.36 12.51
CA ARG A 122 -15.64 -8.50 11.60
C ARG A 122 -16.11 -8.32 10.16
N THR A 123 -15.48 -7.38 9.48
CA THR A 123 -15.81 -6.99 8.11
C THR A 123 -14.55 -7.04 7.24
N GLN A 124 -14.73 -7.47 6.01
CA GLN A 124 -13.70 -7.43 4.98
C GLN A 124 -14.32 -6.84 3.73
N LEU A 125 -13.68 -5.80 3.19
CA LEU A 125 -14.03 -5.29 1.88
C LEU A 125 -12.95 -5.65 0.87
N VAL A 126 -13.38 -6.25 -0.24
CA VAL A 126 -12.53 -6.57 -1.38
C VAL A 126 -12.97 -5.68 -2.54
N GLN A 127 -12.05 -4.88 -3.09
CA GLN A 127 -12.33 -3.98 -4.19
C GLN A 127 -11.32 -4.13 -5.32
N HIS A 128 -11.81 -3.98 -6.54
CA HIS A 128 -10.94 -3.74 -7.68
C HIS A 128 -10.39 -2.31 -7.64
N VAL A 129 -9.12 -2.12 -7.99
CA VAL A 129 -8.41 -0.84 -7.87
C VAL A 129 -9.07 0.31 -8.65
N THR A 130 -9.70 0.02 -9.79
CA THR A 130 -10.41 1.04 -10.59
C THR A 130 -11.70 1.54 -9.93
N GLN A 131 -12.18 0.86 -8.90
CA GLN A 131 -13.38 1.24 -8.12
C GLN A 131 -13.03 1.90 -6.79
N LEU A 132 -11.74 2.06 -6.50
CA LEU A 132 -11.28 2.52 -5.20
C LEU A 132 -11.71 3.98 -4.95
N ASN A 133 -12.62 4.16 -4.01
CA ASN A 133 -13.06 5.46 -3.53
C ASN A 133 -13.14 5.45 -2.00
N VAL A 134 -12.16 6.10 -1.38
CA VAL A 134 -11.90 6.00 0.06
C VAL A 134 -12.05 7.37 0.71
N MET A 135 -12.83 7.42 1.78
CA MET A 135 -12.91 8.54 2.70
C MET A 135 -12.31 8.13 4.05
N LEU A 136 -11.26 8.81 4.50
CA LEU A 136 -10.74 8.63 5.86
C LEU A 136 -11.52 9.51 6.84
N ARG A 137 -11.93 8.93 7.97
CA ARG A 137 -12.68 9.62 9.03
C ARG A 137 -12.00 9.39 10.36
N ALA A 138 -12.03 10.41 11.21
CA ALA A 138 -11.66 10.28 12.62
C ALA A 138 -12.90 9.83 13.40
N LEU A 139 -12.80 8.71 14.11
CA LEU A 139 -13.83 8.23 15.04
C LEU A 139 -13.27 8.20 16.46
N PRO A 140 -14.08 8.42 17.50
CA PRO A 140 -13.64 8.18 18.87
C PRO A 140 -13.08 6.76 19.02
N LYS A 141 -12.10 6.57 19.91
CA LYS A 141 -11.56 5.24 20.21
C LYS A 141 -12.66 4.25 20.57
N ALA A 142 -12.53 3.02 20.09
CA ALA A 142 -13.45 1.94 20.47
C ALA A 142 -13.40 1.63 21.98
N GLN A 143 -12.21 1.71 22.57
CA GLN A 143 -11.98 1.50 24.01
C GLN A 143 -11.32 2.75 24.61
N PRO A 144 -12.01 3.51 25.49
CA PRO A 144 -11.47 4.74 26.07
C PRO A 144 -10.16 4.55 26.84
N GLU A 145 -10.01 3.39 27.51
CA GLU A 145 -8.91 3.08 28.42
C GLU A 145 -7.61 2.66 27.72
N THR A 146 -7.68 2.20 26.46
CA THR A 146 -6.50 1.74 25.72
C THR A 146 -5.89 2.89 24.94
N PRO A 147 -4.58 2.92 24.63
CA PRO A 147 -4.04 3.90 23.68
C PRO A 147 -4.75 3.82 22.31
N ALA A 148 -4.84 4.95 21.59
CA ALA A 148 -5.43 4.97 20.26
C ALA A 148 -4.65 4.05 19.30
N MET A 149 -5.37 3.22 18.56
CA MET A 149 -4.79 2.36 17.54
C MET A 149 -4.40 3.22 16.34
N ARG A 150 -3.09 3.20 16.04
CA ARG A 150 -2.44 3.96 14.97
C ARG A 150 -2.00 2.99 13.87
N ILE A 151 -2.95 2.55 13.04
CA ILE A 151 -2.73 1.45 12.09
C ILE A 151 -1.83 1.87 10.93
N GLY A 152 -1.89 3.13 10.49
CA GLY A 152 -1.06 3.67 9.40
C GLY A 152 0.43 3.58 9.71
N PHE A 153 0.83 3.82 10.96
CA PHE A 153 2.22 3.65 11.39
C PHE A 153 2.65 2.19 11.43
N ARG A 154 1.74 1.26 11.72
CA ARG A 154 2.04 -0.18 11.71
C ARG A 154 2.16 -0.71 10.30
N LEU A 155 1.25 -0.30 9.41
CA LEU A 155 1.27 -0.64 7.99
C LEU A 155 2.50 -0.07 7.30
N ALA A 156 2.92 1.15 7.63
CA ALA A 156 4.09 1.78 7.02
C ALA A 156 5.40 1.03 7.26
N LYS A 157 5.49 0.18 8.29
CA LYS A 157 6.66 -0.71 8.50
C LYS A 157 6.87 -1.69 7.34
N ASP A 158 5.79 -2.08 6.66
CA ASP A 158 5.86 -2.92 5.46
C ASP A 158 6.48 -2.20 4.25
N LEU A 159 6.61 -0.87 4.31
CA LEU A 159 7.20 -0.02 3.28
C LEU A 159 8.65 0.38 3.59
N GLU A 160 9.16 0.01 4.76
CA GLU A 160 10.55 0.21 5.13
C GLU A 160 11.42 -0.83 4.40
N PRO A 161 12.64 -0.47 3.95
CA PRO A 161 13.56 -1.46 3.42
C PRO A 161 13.85 -2.49 4.51
N ASP A 162 13.95 -3.77 4.13
CA ASP A 162 14.50 -4.80 5.02
C ASP A 162 15.81 -4.27 5.61
N PRO A 163 16.04 -4.39 6.94
CA PRO A 163 17.35 -4.08 7.49
C PRO A 163 18.34 -4.89 6.66
N ALA A 164 19.27 -4.19 6.00
CA ALA A 164 20.34 -4.85 5.27
C ALA A 164 20.91 -5.91 6.22
N PRO A 165 21.09 -7.17 5.77
CA PRO A 165 21.74 -8.16 6.61
C PRO A 165 23.04 -7.52 7.07
N ASP A 166 23.16 -7.37 8.39
CA ASP A 166 24.19 -6.55 9.02
C ASP A 166 25.54 -6.87 8.39
N ALA A 167 26.30 -5.82 8.06
CA ALA A 167 27.70 -5.96 7.71
C ALA A 167 28.34 -6.81 8.81
N ASP A 168 28.82 -7.99 8.41
CA ASP A 168 29.44 -8.96 9.30
C ASP A 168 30.51 -8.26 10.15
N PRO A 169 30.32 -8.13 11.47
CA PRO A 169 31.28 -7.43 12.33
C PRO A 169 32.60 -8.20 12.47
N ASP A 170 32.71 -9.41 11.91
CA ASP A 170 33.88 -10.29 12.06
C ASP A 170 34.96 -10.16 10.96
N ILE A 171 34.89 -9.17 10.05
CA ILE A 171 36.06 -8.81 9.23
C ILE A 171 36.93 -7.76 9.95
N VAL A 172 37.45 -8.13 11.11
CA VAL A 172 38.63 -7.51 11.72
C VAL A 172 39.53 -8.59 12.27
N ALA A 173 40.53 -8.98 11.47
CA ALA A 173 41.91 -9.31 11.84
C ALA A 173 42.45 -10.38 10.87
N GLU A 174 43.34 -9.98 9.97
CA GLU A 174 44.68 -10.57 9.89
C GLU A 174 45.64 -9.46 9.43
N ALA A 175 46.22 -8.76 10.42
CA ALA A 175 47.47 -8.05 10.20
C ALA A 175 48.58 -9.09 10.29
N GLU A 176 49.17 -9.47 9.15
CA GLU A 176 50.42 -10.19 9.15
C GLU A 176 51.54 -9.23 9.62
N PRO A 177 52.38 -9.61 10.60
CA PRO A 177 53.65 -8.94 10.81
C PRO A 177 54.66 -9.53 9.83
N ASP A 178 54.98 -8.78 8.77
CA ASP A 178 56.13 -9.08 7.92
C ASP A 178 57.43 -8.88 8.72
N THR A 179 58.40 -9.75 8.42
CA THR A 179 59.60 -10.03 9.23
C THR A 179 60.74 -9.05 8.95
#